data_AF-A0A8X6SPA5-F1
#
_entry.id   AF-A0A8X6SPA5-F1
#
_cell.length_a   1.000
_cell.length_b   1.000
_cell.length_c   1.000
_cell.angle_alpha   90.00
_cell.angle_beta   90.00
_cell.angle_gamma   90.00
#
_symmetry.space_group_name_H-M   'P 1'
#
loop_
_entity.id
_entity.type
_entity.pdbx_description
1 polymer ?
#
loop_
_entity_poly.entity_id
_entity_poly.type
_entity_poly.pdbx_seq_one_letter_code
_entity_poly.pdbx_strand_id
1 'polypeptide(L)'
;MPSSLLDYFPEAKGDGLRVTWARATNNKARLAAGLRNPAHLLEGDVSMSCNSRYPVPIMSPSASVPSDLTLEEWLQELLRYNNKGIQLDFQSTEVVEPACRVLARVADHVSYIL
;
A
#
# COMPACT_ATOMS: atom_id res chain seq x y z
N MET A 1 -0.56 -21.90 -5.80
CA MET A 1 -1.00 -20.51 -5.59
C MET A 1 -2.50 -20.53 -5.36
N PRO A 2 -3.05 -19.67 -4.49
CA PRO A 2 -4.49 -19.51 -4.35
C PRO A 2 -5.11 -19.13 -5.71
N SER A 3 -6.34 -19.57 -5.98
CA SER A 3 -6.99 -19.47 -7.29
C SER A 3 -7.81 -18.18 -7.44
N SER A 4 -8.16 -17.58 -6.31
CA SER A 4 -8.95 -16.36 -6.20
C SER A 4 -8.37 -15.44 -5.13
N LEU A 5 -8.60 -14.12 -5.26
CA LEU A 5 -8.33 -13.13 -4.21
C LEU A 5 -8.93 -13.56 -2.86
N LEU A 6 -10.10 -14.20 -2.89
CA LEU A 6 -10.83 -14.62 -1.69
C LEU A 6 -10.15 -15.75 -0.92
N ASP A 7 -9.28 -16.52 -1.56
CA ASP A 7 -8.53 -17.59 -0.91
C ASP A 7 -7.45 -17.03 0.03
N TYR A 8 -7.04 -15.77 -0.16
CA TYR A 8 -6.14 -15.05 0.76
C TYR A 8 -6.88 -14.53 2.01
N PHE A 9 -8.22 -14.46 1.95
CA PHE A 9 -9.07 -13.87 2.98
C PHE A 9 -10.19 -14.85 3.37
N PRO A 10 -9.88 -15.98 4.02
CA PRO A 10 -10.85 -17.03 4.34
C PRO A 10 -12.04 -16.53 5.19
N GLU A 11 -11.83 -15.50 6.00
CA GLU A 11 -12.84 -14.79 6.78
C GLU A 11 -13.94 -14.14 5.92
N ALA A 12 -13.67 -13.85 4.65
CA ALA A 12 -14.67 -13.38 3.69
C ALA A 12 -15.66 -14.48 3.29
N LYS A 13 -15.37 -15.75 3.57
CA LYS A 13 -16.22 -16.93 3.29
C LYS A 13 -16.70 -17.01 1.84
N GLY A 14 -15.82 -16.69 0.90
CA GLY A 14 -16.13 -16.71 -0.53
C GLY A 14 -17.02 -15.56 -1.01
N ASP A 15 -17.30 -14.56 -0.17
CA ASP A 15 -18.06 -13.36 -0.54
C ASP A 15 -17.15 -12.13 -0.58
N GLY A 16 -16.88 -11.62 -1.79
CA GLY A 16 -16.05 -10.44 -2.00
C GLY A 16 -16.61 -9.16 -1.36
N LEU A 17 -17.91 -9.08 -1.08
CA LEU A 17 -18.52 -7.94 -0.39
C LEU A 17 -18.09 -7.85 1.08
N ARG A 18 -17.49 -8.92 1.63
CA ARG A 18 -16.94 -8.94 2.99
C ARG A 18 -15.48 -8.53 3.08
N VAL A 19 -14.81 -8.39 1.94
CA VAL A 19 -13.45 -7.84 1.89
C VAL A 19 -13.55 -6.35 2.20
N THR A 20 -12.65 -5.86 3.04
CA THR A 20 -12.69 -4.49 3.56
C THR A 20 -11.31 -3.86 3.50
N TRP A 21 -11.31 -2.54 3.32
CA TRP A 21 -10.12 -1.72 3.19
C TRP A 21 -9.99 -0.78 4.38
N ALA A 22 -8.79 -0.67 4.95
CA ALA A 22 -8.41 0.52 5.70
C ALA A 22 -7.92 1.56 4.69
N ARG A 23 -8.71 2.63 4.51
CA ARG A 23 -8.48 3.64 3.48
C ARG A 23 -7.54 4.75 3.91
N ALA A 24 -6.90 5.40 2.93
CA ALA A 24 -6.06 6.58 3.12
C ALA A 24 -5.01 6.40 4.24
N THR A 25 -4.30 5.28 4.24
CA THR A 25 -3.26 4.91 5.23
C THR A 25 -1.93 5.65 4.98
N ASN A 26 -2.03 6.95 4.73
CA ASN A 26 -0.98 7.74 4.10
C ASN A 26 0.03 8.37 5.08
N ASN A 27 -0.06 8.04 6.36
CA ASN A 27 0.87 8.56 7.38
C ASN A 27 1.16 7.49 8.42
N LYS A 28 2.21 7.69 9.21
CA LYS A 28 2.68 6.70 10.19
C LYS A 28 1.59 6.27 11.17
N ALA A 29 0.80 7.22 11.67
CA ALA A 29 -0.28 6.95 12.62
C ALA A 29 -1.41 6.11 12.00
N ARG A 30 -1.84 6.45 10.78
CA ARG A 30 -2.91 5.73 10.07
C ARG A 30 -2.46 4.36 9.59
N LEU A 31 -1.22 4.23 9.10
CA LEU A 31 -0.65 2.92 8.77
C LEU A 31 -0.62 2.01 10.00
N ALA A 32 -0.10 2.52 11.13
CA ALA A 32 -0.05 1.75 12.37
C ALA A 32 -1.44 1.36 12.90
N ALA A 33 -2.47 2.18 12.66
CA ALA A 33 -3.86 1.82 12.96
C ALA A 33 -4.40 0.76 11.99
N GLY A 34 -4.17 0.91 10.69
CA GLY A 34 -4.63 -0.02 9.64
C GLY A 34 -4.02 -1.41 9.78
N LEU A 35 -2.73 -1.50 10.10
CA LEU A 35 -2.05 -2.79 10.32
C LEU A 35 -2.66 -3.59 11.48
N ARG A 36 -3.17 -2.91 12.51
CA ARG A 36 -3.81 -3.54 13.68
C ARG A 36 -5.32 -3.76 13.53
N ASN A 37 -5.97 -3.12 12.56
CA ASN A 37 -7.41 -3.25 12.38
C ASN A 37 -7.76 -4.58 11.68
N PRO A 38 -9.04 -5.00 11.66
CA PRO A 38 -9.47 -6.26 11.02
C PRO A 38 -9.69 -6.15 9.50
N ALA A 39 -9.33 -5.03 8.87
CA ALA A 39 -9.45 -4.88 7.42
C ALA A 39 -8.47 -5.81 6.69
N HIS A 40 -8.88 -6.23 5.50
CA HIS A 40 -8.16 -7.20 4.69
C HIS A 40 -7.07 -6.52 3.86
N LEU A 41 -7.38 -5.34 3.31
CA LEU A 41 -6.47 -4.55 2.51
C LEU A 41 -6.14 -3.21 3.16
N LEU A 42 -4.92 -2.75 2.92
CA LEU A 42 -4.50 -1.38 3.19
C LEU A 42 -4.45 -0.62 1.87
N GLU A 43 -5.19 0.48 1.81
CA GLU A 43 -5.18 1.40 0.67
C GLU A 43 -4.34 2.63 1.04
N GLY A 44 -3.44 2.98 0.13
CA GLY A 44 -2.56 4.13 0.27
C GLY A 44 -2.46 4.92 -1.04
N ASP A 45 -2.63 6.23 -0.93
CA ASP A 45 -2.40 7.15 -2.02
C ASP A 45 -0.90 7.38 -2.20
N VAL A 46 -0.40 7.36 -3.44
CA VAL A 46 1.02 7.58 -3.72
C VAL A 46 1.18 8.75 -4.68
N SER A 47 2.01 9.72 -4.28
CA SER A 47 2.39 10.89 -5.06
C SER A 47 3.92 11.02 -5.11
N MET A 48 4.46 11.78 -6.06
CA MET A 48 5.87 12.20 -6.00
C MET A 48 6.06 13.31 -4.96
N SER A 49 7.15 13.26 -4.19
CA SER A 49 7.49 14.37 -3.29
C SER A 49 7.83 15.64 -4.09
N CYS A 50 7.20 16.76 -3.70
CA CYS A 50 7.52 18.06 -4.28
C CYS A 50 8.78 18.64 -3.65
N ASN A 51 9.49 19.52 -4.38
CA ASN A 51 10.58 20.35 -3.87
C ASN A 51 11.82 19.61 -3.34
N SER A 52 12.03 18.35 -3.74
CA SER A 52 13.27 17.61 -3.48
C SER A 52 14.18 17.63 -4.70
N ARG A 53 15.51 17.72 -4.49
CA ARG A 53 16.50 17.50 -5.55
C ARG A 53 16.43 16.07 -6.12
N TYR A 54 16.03 15.13 -5.28
CA TYR A 54 15.82 13.72 -5.61
C TYR A 54 14.41 13.35 -5.15
N PRO A 55 13.38 13.62 -5.96
CA PRO A 55 12.00 13.34 -5.60
C PRO A 55 11.80 11.83 -5.50
N VAL A 56 11.00 11.41 -4.51
CA VAL A 56 10.72 10.00 -4.21
C VAL A 56 9.21 9.79 -4.06
N PRO A 57 8.70 8.57 -4.28
CA PRO A 57 7.31 8.25 -3.98
C PRO A 57 7.02 8.40 -2.48
N ILE A 58 5.98 9.17 -2.16
CA ILE A 58 5.49 9.40 -0.79
C ILE A 58 4.04 8.95 -0.68
N MET A 59 3.66 8.55 0.53
CA MET A 59 2.28 8.22 0.84
C MET A 59 1.51 9.53 1.02
N SER A 60 0.75 9.94 0.01
CA SER A 60 0.04 11.22 0.00
C SER A 60 -1.01 11.28 -1.10
N PRO A 61 -2.19 11.89 -0.85
CA PRO A 61 -3.22 12.11 -1.87
C PRO A 61 -2.86 13.22 -2.89
N SER A 62 -1.78 13.98 -2.66
CA SER A 62 -1.26 14.96 -3.63
C SER A 62 0.18 15.33 -3.31
N ALA A 63 0.96 15.70 -4.33
CA ALA A 63 2.32 16.22 -4.17
C ALA A 63 2.38 17.50 -3.29
N SER A 64 1.29 18.27 -3.21
CA SER A 64 1.22 19.49 -2.38
C SER A 64 0.93 19.22 -0.90
N VAL A 65 0.54 17.99 -0.55
CA VAL A 65 0.24 17.61 0.83
C VAL A 65 1.50 17.04 1.47
N PRO A 66 2.01 17.64 2.58
CA PRO A 66 3.16 17.11 3.29
C PRO A 66 2.90 15.67 3.76
N SER A 67 3.92 14.82 3.62
CA SER A 67 3.88 13.43 4.08
C SER A 67 5.05 13.16 5.02
N ASP A 68 4.78 12.38 6.07
CA ASP A 68 5.77 11.89 7.03
C ASP A 68 6.27 10.47 6.71
N LEU A 69 5.84 9.93 5.55
CA LEU A 69 5.98 8.53 5.19
C LEU A 69 6.21 8.35 3.69
N THR A 70 7.39 7.82 3.34
CA THR A 70 7.69 7.39 1.98
C THR A 70 6.99 6.06 1.64
N LEU A 71 6.84 5.75 0.35
CA LEU A 71 6.34 4.44 -0.08
C LEU A 71 7.26 3.30 0.41
N GLU A 72 8.57 3.52 0.40
CA GLU A 72 9.56 2.53 0.86
C GLU A 72 9.39 2.22 2.34
N GLU A 73 9.27 3.25 3.20
CA GLU A 73 8.98 3.07 4.62
C GLU A 73 7.61 2.40 4.86
N TRP A 74 6.57 2.77 4.09
CA TRP A 74 5.24 2.17 4.19
C TRP A 74 5.28 0.67 3.90
N LEU A 75 5.97 0.25 2.84
CA LEU A 75 6.16 -1.15 2.49
C LEU A 75 6.98 -1.90 3.55
N GLN A 76 8.06 -1.31 4.05
CA GLN A 76 8.89 -1.94 5.09
C GLN A 76 8.11 -2.22 6.38
N GLU A 77 7.24 -1.30 6.80
CA GLU A 77 6.36 -1.52 7.95
C GLU A 77 5.31 -2.61 7.66
N LEU A 78 4.76 -2.62 6.44
CA LEU A 78 3.77 -3.62 6.03
C LEU A 78 4.34 -5.03 5.97
N LEU A 79 5.57 -5.21 5.46
CA LEU A 79 6.23 -6.52 5.34
C LEU A 79 6.45 -7.21 6.69
N ARG A 80 6.30 -6.51 7.81
CA ARG A 80 6.27 -7.11 9.15
C ARG A 80 4.98 -7.89 9.44
N TYR A 81 3.99 -7.78 8.56
CA TYR A 81 2.68 -8.42 8.64
C TYR A 81 2.46 -9.25 7.37
N ASN A 82 1.89 -10.44 7.53
CA ASN A 82 1.67 -11.40 6.44
C ASN A 82 0.19 -11.67 6.14
N ASN A 83 -0.71 -10.84 6.68
CA ASN A 83 -2.16 -11.04 6.63
C ASN A 83 -2.91 -9.83 6.03
N LYS A 84 -2.21 -9.00 5.24
CA LYS A 84 -2.75 -7.80 4.62
C LYS A 84 -2.51 -7.82 3.11
N GLY A 85 -3.53 -7.51 2.34
CA GLY A 85 -3.39 -7.09 0.94
C GLY A 85 -3.03 -5.61 0.84
N ILE A 86 -2.55 -5.18 -0.32
CA ILE A 86 -2.22 -3.79 -0.62
C ILE A 86 -2.98 -3.31 -1.84
N GLN A 87 -3.45 -2.06 -1.78
CA GLN A 87 -3.92 -1.31 -2.94
C GLN A 87 -3.20 0.04 -2.94
N LEU A 88 -2.54 0.36 -4.05
CA LEU A 88 -1.83 1.63 -4.22
C LEU A 88 -2.55 2.49 -5.25
N ASP A 89 -3.04 3.63 -4.79
CA ASP A 89 -3.75 4.59 -5.63
C ASP A 89 -2.75 5.65 -6.11
N PHE A 90 -2.25 5.48 -7.33
CA PHE A 90 -1.30 6.41 -7.95
C PHE A 90 -1.99 7.70 -8.39
N GLN A 91 -1.60 8.82 -7.79
CA GLN A 91 -2.26 10.11 -8.00
C GLN A 91 -1.85 10.82 -9.30
N SER A 92 -0.80 10.32 -9.97
CA SER A 92 -0.31 10.84 -11.24
C SER A 92 0.49 9.76 -11.98
N THR A 93 0.62 9.88 -13.30
CA THR A 93 1.39 8.91 -14.10
C THR A 93 2.90 8.98 -13.85
N GLU A 94 3.41 10.13 -13.41
CA GLU A 94 4.83 10.35 -13.10
C GLU A 94 5.32 9.51 -11.91
N VAL A 95 4.44 9.13 -10.97
CA VAL A 95 4.82 8.33 -9.79
C VAL A 95 4.92 6.85 -10.10
N VAL A 96 4.30 6.37 -11.19
CA VAL A 96 4.15 4.94 -11.49
C VAL A 96 5.50 4.25 -11.62
N GLU A 97 6.38 4.78 -12.47
CA GLU A 97 7.69 4.16 -12.70
C GLU A 97 8.59 4.20 -11.46
N PRO A 98 8.72 5.34 -10.75
CA PRO A 98 9.42 5.39 -9.47
C PRO A 98 8.85 4.45 -8.42
N ALA A 99 7.51 4.35 -8.30
CA ALA A 99 6.86 3.44 -7.37
C ALA A 99 7.12 1.98 -7.72
N CYS A 100 7.07 1.60 -9.00
CA CYS A 100 7.43 0.27 -9.48
C CYS A 100 8.89 -0.10 -9.14
N ARG A 101 9.83 0.85 -9.22
CA ARG A 101 11.22 0.62 -8.78
C ARG A 101 11.32 0.31 -7.29
N VAL A 102 10.52 0.98 -6.45
CA VAL A 102 10.46 0.68 -5.01
C VAL A 102 9.83 -0.70 -4.78
N LEU A 103 8.72 -1.00 -5.45
CA LEU A 103 8.04 -2.30 -5.36
C LEU A 103 8.96 -3.46 -5.78
N ALA A 104 9.77 -3.27 -6.83
CA ALA A 104 10.72 -4.28 -7.29
C ALA A 104 11.78 -4.66 -6.24
N ARG A 105 12.05 -3.81 -5.24
CA ARG A 105 12.99 -4.11 -4.15
C ARG A 105 12.39 -5.03 -3.09
N VAL A 106 11.06 -5.04 -2.97
CA VAL A 106 10.32 -5.85 -2.00
C VAL A 106 9.60 -7.03 -2.65
N ALA A 107 9.63 -7.10 -3.98
CA ALA A 107 9.15 -8.15 -4.84
C ALA A 107 9.27 -9.57 -4.26
N ASP A 108 10.47 -9.95 -3.81
CA ASP A 108 10.74 -11.31 -3.31
C ASP A 108 10.10 -11.60 -1.94
N HIS A 109 9.56 -10.58 -1.27
CA HIS A 109 8.94 -10.68 0.05
C HIS A 109 7.41 -10.58 -0.01
N VAL A 110 6.83 -10.35 -1.20
CA VAL A 110 5.39 -10.21 -1.41
C VAL A 110 4.89 -11.36 -2.28
N SER A 111 3.78 -11.99 -1.88
CA SER A 111 3.10 -12.96 -2.73
C SER A 111 2.24 -12.23 -3.77
N TYR A 112 2.50 -12.47 -5.06
CA TYR A 112 1.83 -11.77 -6.16
C TYR A 112 0.41 -12.28 -6.45
N ILE A 113 -0.43 -11.37 -6.92
CA ILE A 113 -1.70 -11.64 -7.61
C ILE A 113 -1.54 -11.01 -9.01
N LEU A 114 -1.66 -11.81 -10.07
CA LEU A 114 -1.77 -11.35 -11.46
C LEU A 114 -3.23 -11.04 -11.80
#